data_AF-F4R7F6-F1
#
_entry.id   AF-F4R7F6-F1
#
_cell.length_a   1.000
_cell.length_b   1.000
_cell.length_c   1.000
_cell.angle_alpha   90.00
_cell.angle_beta   90.00
_cell.angle_gamma   90.00
#
_symmetry.space_group_name_H-M   'P 1'
#
loop_
_entity.id
_entity.type
_entity.pdbx_description
1 polymer ?
#
loop_
_entity_poly.entity_id
_entity_poly.type
_entity_poly.pdbx_seq_one_letter_code
_entity_poly.pdbx_strand_id
1 'polypeptide(L)'
;MVNHGPAVRNEAENSETAIKARFGAELPYNIGACDDPCSYCGALHWKLERQRGTFTAETAVYAACCQEGAVKLPSTTHENELTPEFLKRLLTDQDRASKEFRHEIRRYNNSLSFASTGTKQDVSRDDSQRRLEERHSVRSIQF
;
A
#
# COMPACT_ATOMS: atom_id res chain seq x y z
N MET A 1 6.96 28.50 -30.40
CA MET A 1 6.78 27.03 -30.50
C MET A 1 5.40 26.71 -29.94
N VAL A 2 4.49 26.19 -30.75
CA VAL A 2 3.11 25.97 -30.29
C VAL A 2 3.11 24.73 -29.40
N ASN A 3 2.84 24.94 -28.11
CA ASN A 3 2.86 23.87 -27.11
C ASN A 3 1.50 23.16 -27.16
N HIS A 4 1.46 22.05 -27.88
CA HIS A 4 0.26 21.27 -28.01
C HIS A 4 0.19 20.33 -26.82
N GLY A 5 -0.88 20.45 -26.03
CA GLY A 5 -1.12 19.64 -24.83
C GLY A 5 -1.08 18.12 -25.08
N PRO A 6 -1.22 17.29 -24.04
CA PRO A 6 -0.92 15.85 -24.08
C PRO A 6 -1.80 15.03 -25.06
N ALA A 7 -2.86 15.63 -25.60
CA ALA A 7 -3.74 14.99 -26.56
C ALA A 7 -2.98 14.50 -27.81
N VAL A 8 -3.36 13.31 -28.26
CA VAL A 8 -2.91 12.68 -29.50
C VAL A 8 -3.69 13.29 -30.67
N ARG A 9 -3.03 13.56 -31.81
CA ARG A 9 -3.63 14.32 -32.92
C ARG A 9 -4.16 13.47 -34.06
N ASN A 10 -3.67 12.24 -34.16
CA ASN A 10 -4.04 11.26 -35.17
C ASN A 10 -3.85 9.84 -34.62
N GLU A 11 -4.44 8.85 -35.26
CA GLU A 11 -4.41 7.46 -34.79
C GLU A 11 -2.98 6.86 -34.80
N ALA A 12 -2.11 7.28 -35.71
CA ALA A 12 -0.72 6.81 -35.77
C ALA A 12 0.11 7.22 -34.53
N GLU A 13 -0.20 8.38 -33.94
CA GLU A 13 0.37 8.85 -32.69
C GLU A 13 -0.24 8.16 -31.44
N ASN A 14 -1.34 7.40 -31.59
CA ASN A 14 -1.92 6.57 -30.52
C ASN A 14 -1.31 5.16 -30.50
N SER A 15 0.01 5.08 -30.68
CA SER A 15 0.77 3.83 -30.63
C SER A 15 1.62 3.77 -29.37
N GLU A 16 1.87 2.55 -28.88
CA GLU A 16 2.71 2.32 -27.69
C GLU A 16 4.09 2.98 -27.83
N THR A 17 4.68 2.91 -29.03
CA THR A 17 5.98 3.52 -29.35
C THR A 17 5.93 5.04 -29.25
N ALA A 18 4.90 5.69 -29.81
CA ALA A 18 4.73 7.14 -29.74
C ALA A 18 4.47 7.63 -28.31
N ILE A 19 3.64 6.90 -27.54
CA ILE A 19 3.35 7.21 -26.13
C ILE A 19 4.62 7.07 -25.28
N LYS A 20 5.39 5.98 -25.47
CA LYS A 20 6.67 5.78 -24.77
C LYS A 20 7.70 6.84 -25.12
N ALA A 21 7.79 7.25 -26.39
CA ALA A 21 8.71 8.31 -26.80
C ALA A 21 8.34 9.67 -26.20
N ARG A 22 7.04 9.96 -26.09
CA ARG A 22 6.54 11.26 -25.61
C ARG A 22 6.48 11.38 -24.09
N PHE A 23 6.09 10.30 -23.40
CA PHE A 23 5.84 10.29 -21.95
C PHE A 23 6.74 9.31 -21.19
N GLY A 24 7.78 8.75 -21.80
CA GLY A 24 8.60 7.69 -21.20
C GLY A 24 9.12 7.99 -19.79
N ALA A 25 9.42 9.26 -19.49
CA ALA A 25 9.86 9.70 -18.16
C ALA A 25 8.71 9.86 -17.15
N GLU A 26 7.47 10.06 -17.62
CA GLU A 26 6.26 10.22 -16.82
C GLU A 26 5.50 8.90 -16.64
N LEU A 27 5.79 7.90 -17.49
CA LEU A 27 5.17 6.58 -17.38
C LEU A 27 5.61 5.91 -16.07
N PRO A 28 4.65 5.38 -15.27
CA PRO A 28 4.98 4.64 -14.07
C PRO A 28 5.93 3.49 -14.37
N TYR A 29 7.01 3.38 -13.60
CA TYR A 29 7.95 2.29 -13.72
C TYR A 29 7.26 0.96 -13.40
N ASN A 30 7.12 0.09 -14.40
CA ASN A 30 6.51 -1.21 -14.24
C ASN A 30 7.57 -2.25 -13.83
N ILE A 31 7.50 -2.68 -12.57
CA ILE A 31 8.40 -3.67 -11.96
C ILE A 31 7.89 -5.12 -12.09
N GLY A 32 6.79 -5.34 -12.79
CA GLY A 32 6.16 -6.66 -12.98
C GLY A 32 5.14 -7.01 -11.91
N ALA A 33 4.74 -8.28 -11.90
CA ALA A 33 3.83 -8.84 -10.91
C ALA A 33 4.52 -9.04 -9.55
N CYS A 34 3.71 -9.01 -8.49
CA CYS A 34 4.12 -9.31 -7.12
C CYS A 34 3.72 -10.76 -6.82
N ASP A 35 4.45 -11.70 -7.40
CA ASP A 35 4.13 -13.14 -7.44
C ASP A 35 5.33 -14.04 -7.11
N ASP A 36 6.41 -13.47 -6.58
CA ASP A 36 7.64 -14.20 -6.28
C ASP A 36 7.76 -14.50 -4.77
N PRO A 37 7.46 -15.75 -4.33
CA PRO A 37 7.29 -16.07 -2.92
C PRO A 37 8.62 -16.13 -2.15
N CYS A 38 8.65 -15.49 -0.98
CA CYS A 38 9.76 -15.60 -0.04
C CYS A 38 9.93 -17.03 0.48
N SER A 39 11.14 -17.59 0.44
CA SER A 39 11.43 -18.97 0.85
C SER A 39 11.17 -19.25 2.33
N TYR A 40 11.17 -18.23 3.19
CA TYR A 40 11.01 -18.39 4.64
C TYR A 40 9.55 -18.30 5.10
N CYS A 41 8.81 -17.30 4.60
CA CYS A 41 7.48 -16.99 5.10
C CYS A 41 6.37 -17.01 4.03
N GLY A 42 6.72 -17.27 2.75
CA GLY A 42 5.75 -17.42 1.66
C GLY A 42 5.08 -16.12 1.21
N ALA A 43 5.42 -14.97 1.80
CA ALA A 43 4.94 -13.67 1.35
C ALA A 43 5.34 -13.41 -0.11
N LEU A 44 4.41 -12.88 -0.91
CA LEU A 44 4.65 -12.53 -2.31
C LEU A 44 5.33 -11.17 -2.41
N HIS A 45 6.33 -11.09 -3.29
CA HIS A 45 7.12 -9.90 -3.54
C HIS A 45 7.34 -9.69 -5.04
N TRP A 46 7.87 -8.52 -5.40
CA TRP A 46 8.38 -8.29 -6.75
C TRP A 46 9.78 -8.88 -6.89
N LYS A 47 10.04 -9.57 -8.00
CA LYS A 47 11.35 -10.19 -8.28
C LYS A 47 12.53 -9.20 -8.24
N LEU A 48 12.28 -7.92 -8.56
CA LEU A 48 13.28 -6.86 -8.48
C LEU A 48 13.68 -6.47 -7.05
N GLU A 49 12.88 -6.85 -6.04
CA GLU A 49 13.20 -6.65 -4.62
C GLU A 49 14.11 -7.73 -4.03
N ARG A 50 14.42 -8.78 -4.80
CA ARG A 50 15.35 -9.83 -4.36
C ARG A 50 16.68 -9.23 -3.94
N GLN A 51 17.32 -9.91 -3.00
CA GLN A 51 18.68 -9.55 -2.59
C GLN A 51 19.63 -9.50 -3.80
N ARG A 52 20.57 -8.55 -3.78
CA ARG A 52 21.55 -8.40 -4.87
C ARG A 52 22.31 -9.71 -5.06
N GLY A 53 22.42 -10.16 -6.30
CA GLY A 53 23.10 -11.41 -6.65
C GLY A 53 22.24 -12.68 -6.58
N THR A 54 20.99 -12.60 -6.10
CA THR A 54 20.08 -13.77 -6.04
C THR A 54 18.95 -13.72 -7.09
N PHE A 55 19.04 -12.82 -8.07
CA PHE A 55 18.02 -12.65 -9.10
C PHE A 55 17.79 -13.91 -9.95
N THR A 56 18.84 -14.71 -10.16
CA THR A 56 18.79 -15.98 -10.90
C THR A 56 18.66 -17.21 -10.00
N ALA A 57 18.64 -17.02 -8.67
CA ALA A 57 18.48 -18.13 -7.75
C ALA A 57 17.08 -18.75 -7.91
N GLU A 58 16.97 -20.06 -7.70
CA GLU A 58 15.68 -20.75 -7.71
C GLU A 58 14.82 -20.30 -6.53
N THR A 59 15.43 -20.07 -5.37
CA THR A 59 14.76 -19.58 -4.17
C THR A 59 14.91 -18.07 -4.00
N ALA A 60 13.82 -17.39 -3.66
CA ALA A 60 13.79 -15.96 -3.40
C ALA A 60 13.97 -15.67 -1.91
N VAL A 61 14.98 -14.87 -1.59
CA VAL A 61 15.21 -14.32 -0.25
C VAL A 61 15.17 -12.80 -0.34
N TYR A 62 14.49 -12.19 0.63
CA TYR A 62 14.25 -10.76 0.70
C TYR A 62 14.71 -10.25 2.07
N ALA A 63 15.75 -9.42 2.08
CA ALA A 63 16.29 -8.83 3.32
C ALA A 63 15.24 -7.94 4.02
N ALA A 64 14.43 -7.22 3.24
CA ALA A 64 13.35 -6.38 3.74
C ALA A 64 12.09 -7.17 4.16
N CYS A 65 12.04 -8.47 3.87
CA CYS A 65 10.95 -9.34 4.29
C CYS A 65 11.21 -9.80 5.72
N CYS A 66 10.98 -11.08 6.03
CA CYS A 66 11.08 -11.73 7.33
C CYS A 66 12.51 -11.73 7.96
N GLN A 67 13.35 -10.74 7.64
CA GLN A 67 14.75 -10.56 8.07
C GLN A 67 15.54 -11.84 7.83
N GLU A 68 15.44 -12.35 6.60
CA GLU A 68 16.09 -13.61 6.18
C GLU A 68 15.69 -14.81 7.07
N GLY A 69 14.45 -14.80 7.58
CA GLY A 69 13.91 -15.85 8.44
C GLY A 69 14.07 -15.61 9.94
N ALA A 70 14.69 -14.50 10.36
CA ALA A 70 14.82 -14.15 11.78
C ALA A 70 13.47 -13.79 12.43
N VAL A 71 12.50 -13.29 11.64
CA VAL A 71 11.15 -12.97 12.12
C VAL A 71 10.16 -13.99 11.59
N LYS A 72 9.49 -14.70 12.49
CA LYS A 72 8.36 -15.56 12.17
C LYS A 72 7.07 -14.84 12.54
N LEU A 73 6.35 -14.34 11.53
CA LEU A 73 5.03 -13.75 11.77
C LEU A 73 4.06 -14.85 12.23
N PRO A 74 3.30 -14.64 13.32
CA PRO A 74 2.28 -15.59 13.75
C PRO A 74 1.18 -15.65 12.69
N SER A 75 1.11 -16.83 12.05
CA SER A 75 0.13 -17.36 11.10
C SER A 75 -0.12 -16.62 9.78
N THR A 76 -0.17 -17.43 8.72
CA THR A 76 -0.51 -17.12 7.32
C THR A 76 -2.03 -17.12 7.06
N THR A 77 -2.84 -17.30 8.11
CA THR A 77 -4.30 -17.28 8.05
C THR A 77 -4.80 -15.88 8.42
N HIS A 78 -5.95 -15.46 7.88
CA HIS A 78 -6.68 -14.23 8.26
C HIS A 78 -7.10 -14.17 9.75
N GLU A 79 -6.60 -15.10 10.55
CA GLU A 79 -6.76 -15.27 11.99
C GLU A 79 -5.68 -14.50 12.75
N ASN A 80 -5.31 -13.31 12.27
CA ASN A 80 -4.77 -12.34 13.20
C ASN A 80 -5.94 -11.93 14.10
N GLU A 81 -5.95 -12.45 15.33
CA GLU A 81 -6.95 -12.15 16.35
C GLU A 81 -7.08 -10.64 16.60
N LEU A 82 -6.03 -9.87 16.32
CA LEU A 82 -6.00 -8.41 16.45
C LEU A 82 -6.73 -7.68 15.32
N THR A 83 -7.06 -8.34 14.20
CA THR A 83 -7.76 -7.65 13.10
C THR A 83 -9.23 -7.45 13.49
N PRO A 84 -9.73 -6.20 13.58
CA PRO A 84 -11.12 -5.91 13.90
C PRO A 84 -12.10 -6.60 12.93
N GLU A 85 -13.18 -7.15 13.47
CA GLU A 85 -14.14 -7.97 12.72
C GLU A 85 -14.74 -7.24 11.52
N PHE A 86 -15.02 -5.94 11.65
CA PHE A 86 -15.55 -5.14 10.54
C PHE A 86 -14.56 -5.05 9.37
N LEU A 87 -13.25 -4.99 9.64
CA LEU A 87 -12.22 -4.97 8.59
C LEU A 87 -12.12 -6.34 7.92
N LYS A 88 -12.20 -7.43 8.69
CA LYS A 88 -12.24 -8.79 8.12
C LYS A 88 -13.38 -8.90 7.12
N ARG A 89 -14.59 -8.54 7.54
CA ARG A 89 -15.80 -8.55 6.68
C ARG A 89 -15.62 -7.72 5.42
N LEU A 90 -15.14 -6.48 5.52
CA LEU A 90 -14.88 -5.63 4.36
C LEU A 90 -13.88 -6.25 3.36
N LEU A 91 -12.93 -7.05 3.85
CA LEU A 91 -11.89 -7.70 3.03
C LEU A 91 -12.33 -9.06 2.46
N THR A 92 -13.29 -9.76 3.08
CA THR A 92 -13.66 -11.14 2.71
C THR A 92 -15.07 -11.26 2.12
N ASP A 93 -16.02 -10.44 2.57
CA ASP A 93 -17.43 -10.59 2.23
C ASP A 93 -17.70 -10.22 0.76
N GLN A 94 -18.82 -10.74 0.23
CA GLN A 94 -19.24 -10.59 -1.16
C GLN A 94 -20.41 -9.61 -1.35
N ASP A 95 -20.81 -8.92 -0.29
CA ASP A 95 -21.79 -7.86 -0.34
C ASP A 95 -21.26 -6.65 -1.15
N ARG A 96 -22.18 -5.74 -1.50
CA ARG A 96 -21.86 -4.59 -2.34
C ARG A 96 -20.80 -3.69 -1.68
N ALA A 97 -20.92 -3.42 -0.38
CA ALA A 97 -20.03 -2.51 0.32
C ALA A 97 -18.61 -3.09 0.41
N SER A 98 -18.47 -4.38 0.69
CA SER A 98 -17.15 -5.04 0.74
C SER A 98 -16.46 -5.13 -0.63
N LYS A 99 -17.23 -5.30 -1.71
CA LYS A 99 -16.69 -5.23 -3.09
C LYS A 99 -16.25 -3.82 -3.45
N GLU A 100 -17.08 -2.82 -3.16
CA GLU A 100 -16.73 -1.40 -3.36
C GLU A 100 -15.50 -1.03 -2.53
N PHE A 101 -15.42 -1.46 -1.28
CA PHE A 101 -14.26 -1.24 -0.42
C PHE A 101 -12.98 -1.83 -1.01
N ARG A 102 -12.98 -3.09 -1.44
CA ARG A 102 -11.81 -3.72 -2.07
C ARG A 102 -11.41 -3.06 -3.39
N HIS A 103 -12.38 -2.59 -4.16
CA HIS A 103 -12.11 -1.84 -5.39
C HIS A 103 -11.42 -0.50 -5.08
N GLU A 104 -11.87 0.19 -4.04
CA GLU A 104 -11.43 1.53 -3.67
C GLU A 104 -10.30 1.55 -2.62
N ILE A 105 -9.83 0.39 -2.16
CA ILE A 105 -8.88 0.28 -1.03
C ILE A 105 -7.60 1.10 -1.23
N ARG A 106 -7.11 1.19 -2.47
CA ARG A 106 -5.94 2.03 -2.80
C ARG A 106 -6.24 3.52 -2.62
N ARG A 107 -7.45 3.98 -2.99
CA ARG A 107 -7.85 5.38 -2.81
C ARG A 107 -7.94 5.72 -1.32
N TYR A 108 -8.54 4.84 -0.52
CA TYR A 108 -8.59 4.99 0.94
C TYR A 108 -7.20 5.01 1.56
N ASN A 109 -6.32 4.07 1.19
CA ASN A 109 -4.95 4.05 1.70
C ASN A 109 -4.18 5.31 1.33
N ASN A 110 -4.32 5.78 0.08
CA ASN A 110 -3.65 7.01 -0.38
C ASN A 110 -4.16 8.26 0.36
N SER A 111 -5.47 8.38 0.62
CA SER A 111 -6.01 9.52 1.36
C SER A 111 -5.58 9.52 2.83
N LEU A 112 -5.45 8.34 3.44
CA LEU A 112 -5.01 8.17 4.82
C LEU A 112 -3.48 8.25 4.99
N SER A 113 -2.70 8.00 3.94
CA SER A 113 -1.22 8.05 3.99
C SER A 113 -0.70 9.43 4.42
N PHE A 114 -1.39 10.50 4.01
CA PHE A 114 -1.08 11.88 4.39
C PHE A 114 -1.50 12.27 5.81
N ALA A 115 -2.32 11.45 6.48
CA ALA A 115 -2.68 11.68 7.88
C ALA A 115 -1.59 11.23 8.86
N SER A 116 -0.54 10.54 8.39
CA SER A 116 0.54 10.00 9.24
C SER A 116 1.73 10.95 9.48
N THR A 117 1.84 12.04 8.72
CA THR A 117 2.76 13.13 9.08
C THR A 117 2.21 13.85 10.30
N GLY A 118 2.85 13.65 11.46
CA GLY A 118 2.51 14.28 12.72
C GLY A 118 2.58 15.81 12.64
N THR A 119 1.49 16.43 12.17
CA THR A 119 1.30 17.87 12.25
C THR A 119 1.17 18.20 13.74
N LYS A 120 2.22 18.80 14.32
CA LYS A 120 2.09 19.49 15.60
C LYS A 120 1.13 20.65 15.37
N GLN A 121 -0.14 20.45 15.70
CA GLN A 121 -1.05 21.58 15.87
C GLN A 121 -0.55 22.37 17.08
N ASP A 122 -0.03 23.56 16.84
CA ASP A 122 0.22 24.53 17.89
C ASP A 122 -1.13 24.85 18.55
N VAL A 123 -1.41 24.17 19.65
CA VAL A 123 -2.51 24.51 20.55
C VAL A 123 -2.08 25.74 21.36
N SER A 124 -2.19 26.92 20.74
CA SER A 124 -2.17 28.17 21.47
C SER A 124 -3.44 28.24 22.33
N ARG A 125 -3.31 27.72 23.54
CA ARG A 125 -4.01 28.07 24.78
C ARG A 125 -5.46 28.54 24.62
N ASP A 126 -6.41 27.60 24.59
CA ASP A 126 -7.59 27.67 25.47
C ASP A 126 -8.43 26.37 25.55
N ASP A 127 -7.81 25.19 25.64
CA ASP A 127 -8.56 23.91 25.65
C ASP A 127 -8.21 23.01 26.85
N SER A 128 -7.86 23.64 27.97
CA SER A 128 -7.45 22.97 29.21
C SER A 128 -8.60 22.20 29.88
N GLN A 129 -9.85 22.46 29.50
CA GLN A 129 -11.02 21.85 30.16
C GLN A 129 -11.66 20.69 29.39
N ARG A 130 -11.44 20.55 28.07
CA ARG A 130 -12.06 19.45 27.30
C ARG A 130 -11.26 18.14 27.34
N ARG A 131 -9.97 18.21 27.68
CA ARG A 131 -9.03 17.05 27.72
C ARG A 131 -9.15 16.13 28.94
N LEU A 132 -9.98 16.45 29.93
CA LEU A 132 -10.19 15.57 31.09
C LEU A 132 -11.35 14.59 30.86
N GLU A 133 -12.37 14.97 30.10
CA GLU A 133 -13.51 14.10 29.78
C GLU A 133 -13.15 13.05 28.71
N GLU A 134 -12.37 13.43 27.69
CA GLU A 134 -11.98 12.50 26.62
C GLU A 134 -10.91 11.48 27.05
N ARG A 135 -10.09 11.80 28.06
CA ARG A 135 -9.08 10.87 28.59
C ARG A 135 -9.66 9.68 29.35
N HIS A 136 -10.90 9.78 29.81
CA HIS A 136 -11.61 8.67 30.44
C HIS A 136 -12.31 7.74 29.42
N SER A 137 -12.51 8.18 28.18
CA SER A 137 -13.14 7.37 27.13
C SER A 137 -12.13 6.54 26.33
N VAL A 138 -10.92 7.07 26.10
CA VAL A 138 -9.92 6.42 25.20
C VAL A 138 -9.07 5.35 25.90
N ARG A 139 -9.17 5.19 27.23
CA ARG A 139 -8.49 4.10 27.97
C ARG A 139 -9.18 2.73 27.87
N SER A 140 -10.27 2.62 27.10
CA SER A 140 -11.08 1.40 27.01
C SER A 140 -10.92 0.60 25.72
N ILE A 141 -9.97 0.95 24.85
CA ILE A 141 -9.68 0.16 23.65
C ILE A 141 -8.22 -0.29 23.70
N GLN A 142 -7.96 -1.20 24.63
CA GLN A 142 -6.92 -2.21 24.46
C GLN A 142 -7.62 -3.46 23.94
N PHE A 143 -7.31 -3.83 22.70
CA PHE A 143 -7.12 -5.21 22.29
C PHE A 143 -5.82 -5.22 21.48
#